data_AF-A0A3D0M0Q7-F1
#
_entry.id   AF-A0A3D0M0Q7-F1
#
_cell.length_a   1.000
_cell.length_b   1.000
_cell.length_c   1.000
_cell.angle_alpha   90.00
_cell.angle_beta   90.00
_cell.angle_gamma   90.00
#
_symmetry.space_group_name_H-M   'P 1'
#
loop_
_entity.id
_entity.type
_entity.pdbx_description
1 polymer ?
#
loop_
_entity_poly.entity_id
_entity_poly.type
_entity_poly.pdbx_seq_one_letter_code
_entity_poly.pdbx_strand_id
1 'polypeptide(L)'
;MKVIKMKNKTLDMSRKRRKIMNKQTETLQALGRVLRILSKAKKNTSAPWVTQYIESPKSYLSKYMLAANASGMPQDTTEAIAQVMDGIDLDTFQSLPNFLPTDMQGIVWLGYYQSADVWMPGKLREAVEKSGLTQQEVAEKIGATQSNVSEHLSGARKPRPEMLRRYEDALGLAPGALL
;
A
#
# COMPACT_ATOMS: atom_id res chain seq x y z
N MET A 1 -42.94 -10.24 -18.68
CA MET A 1 -41.73 -9.56 -19.20
C MET A 1 -41.24 -8.34 -18.39
N LYS A 2 -42.12 -7.49 -17.83
CA LYS A 2 -41.74 -6.25 -17.12
C LYS A 2 -40.97 -6.49 -15.80
N VAL A 3 -41.35 -7.52 -15.04
CA VAL A 3 -40.75 -7.87 -13.73
C VAL A 3 -39.30 -8.37 -13.86
N ILE A 4 -39.00 -9.16 -14.90
CA ILE A 4 -37.64 -9.69 -15.16
C ILE A 4 -36.69 -8.54 -15.56
N LYS A 5 -37.16 -7.60 -16.40
CA LYS A 5 -36.38 -6.39 -16.76
C LYS A 5 -36.08 -5.49 -15.55
N MET A 6 -37.02 -5.34 -14.60
CA MET A 6 -36.78 -4.58 -13.36
C MET A 6 -35.77 -5.26 -12.44
N LYS A 7 -35.88 -6.59 -12.21
CA LYS A 7 -34.91 -7.33 -11.37
C LYS A 7 -33.48 -7.25 -11.94
N ASN A 8 -33.32 -7.36 -13.26
CA ASN A 8 -32.02 -7.25 -13.91
C ASN A 8 -31.42 -5.84 -13.79
N LYS A 9 -32.24 -4.78 -13.91
CA LYS A 9 -31.79 -3.39 -13.72
C LYS A 9 -31.34 -3.12 -12.29
N THR A 10 -32.04 -3.65 -11.29
CA THR A 10 -31.68 -3.52 -9.87
C THR A 10 -30.38 -4.25 -9.53
N LEU A 11 -30.17 -5.45 -10.08
CA LEU A 11 -28.93 -6.23 -9.91
C LEU A 11 -27.72 -5.53 -10.55
N ASP A 12 -27.88 -4.97 -11.75
CA ASP A 12 -26.82 -4.22 -12.44
C ASP A 12 -26.41 -2.95 -11.67
N MET A 13 -27.39 -2.20 -11.15
CA MET A 13 -27.14 -1.03 -10.30
C MET A 13 -26.42 -1.40 -8.99
N SER A 14 -26.74 -2.55 -8.38
CA SER A 14 -26.06 -3.03 -7.17
C SER A 14 -24.59 -3.40 -7.45
N ARG A 15 -24.32 -4.07 -8.57
CA ARG A 15 -22.94 -4.41 -8.99
C ARG A 15 -22.12 -3.17 -9.31
N LYS A 16 -22.71 -2.20 -10.02
CA LYS A 16 -22.07 -0.93 -10.34
C LYS A 16 -21.71 -0.14 -9.08
N ARG A 17 -22.63 -0.04 -8.12
CA ARG A 17 -22.38 0.60 -6.81
C ARG A 17 -21.25 -0.08 -6.04
N ARG A 18 -21.23 -1.41 -6.01
CA ARG A 18 -20.16 -2.18 -5.35
C ARG A 18 -18.78 -1.92 -5.98
N LYS A 19 -18.71 -1.88 -7.32
CA LYS A 19 -17.45 -1.59 -8.03
C LYS A 19 -16.93 -0.18 -7.73
N ILE A 20 -17.82 0.81 -7.67
CA ILE A 20 -17.46 2.20 -7.30
C ILE A 20 -16.94 2.27 -5.86
N MET A 21 -17.64 1.61 -4.92
CA MET A 21 -17.26 1.59 -3.51
C MET A 21 -15.90 0.91 -3.27
N ASN A 22 -15.61 -0.16 -4.02
CA ASN A 22 -14.30 -0.81 -3.98
C ASN A 22 -13.17 0.14 -4.44
N LYS A 23 -13.36 0.80 -5.59
CA LYS A 23 -12.38 1.78 -6.09
C LYS A 23 -12.15 2.92 -5.11
N GLN A 24 -13.21 3.46 -4.51
CA GLN A 24 -13.10 4.52 -3.50
C GLN A 24 -12.31 4.05 -2.28
N THR A 25 -12.57 2.82 -1.81
CA THR A 25 -11.85 2.24 -0.68
C THR A 25 -10.36 2.06 -1.01
N GLU A 26 -10.04 1.54 -2.19
CA GLU A 26 -8.67 1.36 -2.67
C GLU A 26 -7.93 2.70 -2.78
N THR A 27 -8.58 3.75 -3.32
CA THR A 27 -8.03 5.10 -3.40
C THR A 27 -7.77 5.68 -2.02
N LEU A 28 -8.72 5.58 -1.09
CA LEU A 28 -8.54 6.10 0.28
C LEU A 28 -7.41 5.38 1.02
N GLN A 29 -7.30 4.06 0.87
CA GLN A 29 -6.18 3.30 1.42
C GLN A 29 -4.84 3.71 0.81
N ALA A 30 -4.80 3.95 -0.51
CA ALA A 30 -3.60 4.44 -1.19
C ALA A 30 -3.15 5.80 -0.64
N LEU A 31 -4.08 6.73 -0.38
CA LEU A 31 -3.78 8.01 0.25
C LEU A 31 -3.20 7.83 1.67
N GLY A 32 -3.70 6.85 2.42
CA GLY A 32 -3.10 6.46 3.70
C GLY A 32 -1.65 5.99 3.57
N ARG A 33 -1.36 5.14 2.57
CA ARG A 33 0.00 4.66 2.29
C ARG A 33 0.93 5.81 1.87
N VAL A 34 0.45 6.76 1.07
CA VAL A 34 1.19 7.97 0.71
C VAL A 34 1.51 8.80 1.96
N LEU A 35 0.54 9.00 2.86
CA LEU A 35 0.78 9.66 4.15
C LEU A 35 1.87 8.96 4.96
N ARG A 36 1.87 7.62 4.99
CA ARG A 36 2.90 6.84 5.67
C ARG A 36 4.29 7.09 5.08
N ILE A 37 4.43 7.07 3.76
CA ILE A 37 5.70 7.37 3.07
C ILE A 37 6.18 8.78 3.44
N LEU A 38 5.31 9.79 3.33
CA LEU A 38 5.62 11.17 3.68
C LEU A 38 6.02 11.32 5.16
N SER A 39 5.32 10.62 6.06
CA SER A 39 5.60 10.66 7.50
C SER A 39 6.99 10.13 7.86
N LYS A 40 7.50 9.13 7.11
CA LYS A 40 8.84 8.56 7.28
C LYS A 40 9.93 9.49 6.73
N ALA A 41 9.68 10.12 5.58
CA ALA A 41 10.62 11.05 4.97
C ALA A 41 10.77 12.36 5.77
N LYS A 42 9.71 12.78 6.48
CA LYS A 42 9.72 14.00 7.29
C LYS A 42 10.36 13.75 8.66
N LYS A 43 11.45 14.49 8.96
CA LYS A 43 12.20 14.39 10.24
C LYS A 43 11.33 14.58 11.50
N ASN A 44 10.29 15.43 11.43
CA ASN A 44 9.41 15.76 12.56
C ASN A 44 7.93 15.69 12.14
N THR A 45 7.36 14.49 12.13
CA THR A 45 5.92 14.28 11.93
C THR A 45 5.17 14.48 13.26
N SER A 46 4.13 15.32 13.26
CA SER A 46 3.29 15.57 14.44
C SER A 46 1.88 15.00 14.26
N ALA A 47 1.20 14.66 15.35
CA ALA A 47 -0.18 14.17 15.29
C ALA A 47 -1.17 15.15 14.60
N PRO A 48 -1.10 16.47 14.84
CA PRO A 48 -1.92 17.44 14.09
C PRO A 48 -1.65 17.39 12.58
N TRP A 49 -0.39 17.22 12.17
CA TRP A 49 -0.02 17.15 10.77
C TRP A 49 -0.62 15.91 10.08
N VAL A 50 -0.57 14.75 10.74
CA VAL A 50 -1.19 13.51 10.24
C VAL A 50 -2.71 13.68 10.13
N THR A 51 -3.32 14.27 11.16
CA THR A 51 -4.77 14.51 11.22
C THR A 51 -5.23 15.41 10.06
N GLN A 52 -4.52 16.51 9.80
CA GLN A 52 -4.84 17.43 8.72
C GLN A 52 -4.75 16.78 7.34
N TYR A 53 -3.78 15.88 7.12
CA TYR A 53 -3.74 15.11 5.88
C TYR A 53 -4.97 14.22 5.75
N ILE A 54 -5.33 13.50 6.81
CA ILE A 54 -6.44 12.53 6.78
C ILE A 54 -7.78 13.23 6.55
N GLU A 55 -7.95 14.41 7.14
CA GLU A 55 -9.12 15.26 6.92
C GLU A 55 -9.18 15.80 5.49
N SER A 56 -8.04 16.07 4.83
CA SER A 56 -8.00 16.72 3.51
C SER A 56 -6.87 16.21 2.61
N PRO A 57 -6.87 14.92 2.23
CA PRO A 57 -5.71 14.27 1.63
C PRO A 57 -5.38 14.79 0.23
N LYS A 58 -6.40 15.19 -0.56
CA LYS A 58 -6.19 15.83 -1.87
C LYS A 58 -5.38 17.11 -1.76
N SER A 59 -5.86 18.03 -0.92
CA SER A 59 -5.25 19.35 -0.74
C SER A 59 -3.85 19.24 -0.18
N TYR A 60 -3.64 18.32 0.76
CA TYR A 60 -2.34 18.11 1.39
C TYR A 60 -1.36 17.39 0.47
N LEU A 61 -1.79 16.39 -0.31
CA LEU A 61 -0.95 15.74 -1.31
C LEU A 61 -0.43 16.75 -2.33
N SER A 62 -1.29 17.61 -2.90
CA SER A 62 -0.86 18.63 -3.86
C SER A 62 0.16 19.61 -3.24
N LYS A 63 -0.07 20.05 -1.99
CA LYS A 63 0.90 20.88 -1.26
C LYS A 63 2.25 20.17 -1.10
N TYR A 64 2.25 18.87 -0.79
CA TYR A 64 3.49 18.10 -0.65
C TYR A 64 4.21 17.84 -1.95
N MET A 65 3.50 17.51 -3.03
CA MET A 65 4.14 17.34 -4.34
C MET A 65 4.80 18.64 -4.81
N LEU A 66 4.15 19.78 -4.57
CA LEU A 66 4.73 21.09 -4.87
C LEU A 66 5.93 21.40 -3.97
N ALA A 67 5.83 21.14 -2.67
CA ALA A 67 6.92 21.35 -1.73
C ALA A 67 8.09 20.38 -1.94
N ALA A 68 7.83 19.14 -2.38
CA ALA A 68 8.84 18.14 -2.70
C ALA A 68 9.74 18.60 -3.85
N ASN A 69 9.12 19.16 -4.88
CA ASN A 69 9.83 19.77 -6.01
C ASN A 69 10.66 21.00 -5.59
N ALA A 70 10.19 21.77 -4.60
CA ALA A 70 10.90 22.96 -4.12
C ALA A 70 11.95 22.68 -3.03
N SER A 71 11.80 21.59 -2.26
CA SER A 71 12.57 21.31 -1.03
C SER A 71 13.53 20.11 -1.17
N GLY A 72 13.63 19.49 -2.35
CA GLY A 72 14.52 18.36 -2.60
C GLY A 72 14.13 17.11 -1.81
N MET A 73 12.86 16.69 -1.88
CA MET A 73 12.46 15.40 -1.31
C MET A 73 13.32 14.29 -1.93
N PRO A 74 13.79 13.30 -1.14
CA PRO A 74 14.59 12.21 -1.67
C PRO A 74 13.89 11.50 -2.85
N GLN A 75 14.65 11.18 -3.90
CA GLN A 75 14.13 10.60 -5.13
C GLN A 75 13.36 9.28 -4.87
N ASP A 76 13.88 8.44 -3.99
CA ASP A 76 13.25 7.20 -3.52
C ASP A 76 11.85 7.43 -2.94
N THR A 77 11.66 8.53 -2.21
CA THR A 77 10.36 8.91 -1.63
C THR A 77 9.39 9.33 -2.73
N THR A 78 9.85 10.11 -3.71
CA THR A 78 9.01 10.52 -4.84
C THR A 78 8.60 9.34 -5.73
N GLU A 79 9.51 8.39 -5.96
CA GLU A 79 9.24 7.15 -6.70
C GLU A 79 8.25 6.26 -5.94
N ALA A 80 8.41 6.10 -4.63
CA ALA A 80 7.48 5.33 -3.81
C ALA A 80 6.06 5.93 -3.82
N ILE A 81 5.93 7.26 -3.77
CA ILE A 81 4.64 7.94 -3.90
C ILE A 81 4.06 7.70 -5.30
N ALA A 82 4.87 7.85 -6.37
CA ALA A 82 4.41 7.63 -7.73
C ALA A 82 3.90 6.20 -7.95
N GLN A 83 4.58 5.18 -7.44
CA GLN A 83 4.14 3.78 -7.52
C GLN A 83 2.78 3.56 -6.84
N VAL A 84 2.58 4.13 -5.65
CA VAL A 84 1.28 4.03 -4.95
C VAL A 84 0.18 4.75 -5.73
N MET A 85 0.51 5.88 -6.35
CA MET A 85 -0.41 6.72 -7.11
C MET A 85 -0.72 6.18 -8.52
N ASP A 86 0.15 5.39 -9.13
CA ASP A 86 -0.11 4.75 -10.42
C ASP A 86 -1.25 3.72 -10.33
N GLY A 87 -1.39 3.10 -9.16
CA GLY A 87 -2.44 2.11 -8.88
C GLY A 87 -3.82 2.69 -8.54
N ILE A 88 -4.01 4.02 -8.52
CA ILE A 88 -5.30 4.63 -8.16
C ILE A 88 -6.14 5.04 -9.38
N ASP A 89 -7.46 4.87 -9.26
CA ASP A 89 -8.40 5.39 -10.25
C ASP A 89 -8.50 6.92 -10.15
N LEU A 90 -8.02 7.62 -11.18
CA LEU A 90 -7.92 9.09 -11.20
C LEU A 90 -9.29 9.77 -11.08
N ASP A 91 -10.31 9.25 -11.75
CA ASP A 91 -11.68 9.79 -11.68
C ASP A 91 -12.23 9.68 -10.26
N THR A 92 -12.02 8.54 -9.61
CA THR A 92 -12.40 8.32 -8.22
C THR A 92 -11.66 9.29 -7.30
N PHE A 93 -10.35 9.45 -7.45
CA PHE A 93 -9.56 10.41 -6.68
C PHE A 93 -10.05 11.85 -6.87
N GLN A 94 -10.31 12.27 -8.11
CA GLN A 94 -10.84 13.61 -8.39
C GLN A 94 -12.21 13.83 -7.76
N SER A 95 -13.06 12.80 -7.73
CA SER A 95 -14.41 12.85 -7.15
C SER A 95 -14.44 12.91 -5.61
N LEU A 96 -13.33 12.63 -4.93
CA LEU A 96 -13.29 12.70 -3.46
C LEU A 96 -13.54 14.13 -2.96
N PRO A 97 -14.27 14.27 -1.84
CA PRO A 97 -14.50 15.58 -1.24
C PRO A 97 -13.18 16.16 -0.72
N ASN A 98 -13.10 17.50 -0.67
CA ASN A 98 -11.92 18.18 -0.17
C ASN A 98 -11.70 17.92 1.32
N PHE A 99 -12.80 17.85 2.09
CA PHE A 99 -12.81 17.40 3.47
C PHE A 99 -13.49 16.02 3.54
N LEU A 100 -12.77 15.01 4.03
CA LEU A 100 -13.31 13.66 4.13
C LEU A 100 -14.27 13.53 5.31
N PRO A 101 -15.45 12.92 5.12
CA PRO A 101 -16.28 12.47 6.24
C PRO A 101 -15.56 11.41 7.09
N THR A 102 -15.93 11.28 8.37
CA THR A 102 -15.21 10.46 9.37
C THR A 102 -15.08 8.98 8.99
N ASP A 103 -16.08 8.40 8.33
CA ASP A 103 -16.04 7.01 7.84
C ASP A 103 -14.97 6.82 6.76
N MET A 104 -14.82 7.79 5.85
CA MET A 104 -13.76 7.80 4.83
C MET A 104 -12.39 8.06 5.44
N GLN A 105 -12.30 8.95 6.45
CA GLN A 105 -11.05 9.16 7.21
C GLN A 105 -10.55 7.86 7.83
N GLY A 106 -11.46 7.02 8.34
CA GLY A 106 -11.14 5.69 8.86
C GLY A 106 -10.45 4.80 7.82
N ILE A 107 -10.84 4.88 6.55
CA ILE A 107 -10.23 4.10 5.46
C ILE A 107 -8.82 4.63 5.12
N VAL A 108 -8.60 5.94 5.20
CA VAL A 108 -7.25 6.53 5.06
C VAL A 108 -6.35 6.09 6.22
N TRP A 109 -6.87 6.09 7.46
CA TRP A 109 -6.16 5.52 8.61
C TRP A 109 -5.80 4.06 8.39
N LEU A 110 -6.75 3.25 7.89
CA LEU A 110 -6.46 1.87 7.54
C LEU A 110 -5.31 1.82 6.56
N GLY A 111 -5.31 2.59 5.47
CA GLY A 111 -4.19 2.67 4.53
C GLY A 111 -2.85 3.07 5.15
N TYR A 112 -2.87 4.05 6.07
CA TYR A 112 -1.68 4.51 6.80
C TYR A 112 -1.05 3.41 7.66
N TYR A 113 -1.88 2.55 8.25
CA TYR A 113 -1.46 1.39 9.04
C TYR A 113 -1.38 0.09 8.23
N GLN A 114 -1.93 0.04 7.02
CA GLN A 114 -1.87 -1.11 6.10
C GLN A 114 -0.43 -1.35 5.63
N SER A 115 0.43 -0.35 5.83
CA SER A 115 1.90 -0.37 5.70
C SER A 115 2.61 0.06 6.98
N ALA A 116 2.00 -0.15 8.16
CA ALA A 116 2.84 -0.43 9.31
C ALA A 116 3.70 -1.61 8.89
N ASP A 117 5.02 -1.47 8.95
CA ASP A 117 6.06 -2.40 8.49
C ASP A 117 5.94 -3.78 9.19
N VAL A 118 4.87 -4.48 8.87
CA VAL A 118 4.40 -5.68 9.54
C VAL A 118 4.79 -6.80 8.60
N TRP A 119 5.98 -7.30 8.89
CA TRP A 119 6.42 -8.58 8.42
C TRP A 119 5.28 -9.61 8.53
N MET A 120 4.84 -10.10 7.37
CA MET A 120 3.88 -11.18 7.26
C MET A 120 4.57 -12.38 6.58
N PRO A 121 4.79 -13.49 7.29
CA PRO A 121 5.41 -14.70 6.73
C PRO A 121 4.73 -15.19 5.45
N GLY A 122 3.40 -14.98 5.34
CA GLY A 122 2.63 -15.32 4.15
C GLY A 122 3.07 -14.57 2.88
N LYS A 123 3.49 -13.30 2.97
CA LYS A 123 3.97 -12.53 1.81
C LYS A 123 5.25 -13.12 1.24
N LEU A 124 6.21 -13.48 2.11
CA LEU A 124 7.44 -14.12 1.66
C LEU A 124 7.15 -15.51 1.08
N ARG A 125 6.26 -16.28 1.71
CA ARG A 125 5.88 -17.60 1.23
C ARG A 125 5.31 -17.56 -0.18
N GLU A 126 4.34 -16.67 -0.40
CA GLU A 126 3.74 -16.48 -1.72
C GLU A 126 4.78 -16.02 -2.76
N ALA A 127 5.70 -15.14 -2.38
CA ALA A 127 6.76 -14.67 -3.27
C ALA A 127 7.74 -15.80 -3.66
N VAL A 128 8.15 -16.63 -2.71
CA VAL A 128 9.01 -17.80 -2.96
C VAL A 128 8.27 -18.83 -3.83
N GLU A 129 7.00 -19.13 -3.53
CA GLU A 129 6.18 -20.05 -4.36
C GLU A 129 6.05 -19.55 -5.81
N LYS A 130 5.78 -18.25 -6.01
CA LYS A 130 5.67 -17.64 -7.34
C LYS A 130 6.99 -17.62 -8.12
N SER A 131 8.12 -17.54 -7.42
CA SER A 131 9.45 -17.58 -8.06
C SER A 131 9.79 -18.95 -8.66
N GLY A 132 9.11 -20.03 -8.22
CA GLY A 132 9.44 -21.40 -8.57
C GLY A 132 10.73 -21.93 -7.92
N LEU A 133 11.40 -21.15 -7.08
CA LEU A 133 12.61 -21.56 -6.37
C LEU A 133 12.26 -22.43 -5.16
N THR A 134 13.09 -23.43 -4.91
CA THR A 134 13.09 -24.20 -3.67
C THR A 134 13.66 -23.36 -2.52
N GLN A 135 13.37 -23.74 -1.27
CA GLN A 135 13.94 -23.06 -0.11
C GLN A 135 15.47 -23.11 -0.07
N GLN A 136 16.07 -24.17 -0.63
CA GLN A 136 17.53 -24.32 -0.75
C GLN A 136 18.12 -23.33 -1.75
N GLU A 137 17.51 -23.17 -2.93
CA GLU A 137 17.98 -22.20 -3.94
C GLU A 137 17.81 -20.75 -3.46
N VAL A 138 16.72 -20.46 -2.73
CA VAL A 138 16.54 -19.14 -2.10
C VAL A 138 17.62 -18.91 -1.04
N ALA A 139 17.92 -19.90 -0.20
CA ALA A 139 18.96 -19.82 0.81
C ALA A 139 20.33 -19.50 0.21
N GLU A 140 20.69 -20.18 -0.88
CA GLU A 140 21.93 -19.96 -1.63
C GLU A 140 22.00 -18.55 -2.20
N LYS A 141 20.92 -18.06 -2.83
CA LYS A 141 20.86 -16.70 -3.39
C LYS A 141 21.03 -15.60 -2.35
N ILE A 142 20.49 -15.78 -1.15
CA ILE A 142 20.53 -14.74 -0.10
C ILE A 142 21.69 -14.90 0.90
N GLY A 143 22.51 -15.95 0.74
CA GLY A 143 23.60 -16.29 1.65
C GLY A 143 23.11 -16.67 3.05
N ALA A 144 22.11 -17.54 3.14
CA ALA A 144 21.57 -18.08 4.39
C ALA A 144 21.54 -19.62 4.36
N THR A 145 21.11 -20.25 5.45
CA THR A 145 20.82 -21.70 5.46
C THR A 145 19.35 -21.94 5.12
N GLN A 146 19.04 -23.10 4.53
CA GLN A 146 17.66 -23.49 4.25
C GLN A 146 16.79 -23.53 5.52
N SER A 147 17.35 -23.94 6.65
CA SER A 147 16.66 -23.88 7.95
C SER A 147 16.24 -22.46 8.31
N ASN A 148 17.13 -21.47 8.08
CA ASN A 148 16.83 -20.06 8.32
C ASN A 148 15.70 -19.56 7.40
N VAL A 149 15.68 -19.99 6.14
CA VAL A 149 14.58 -19.71 5.20
C VAL A 149 13.26 -20.32 5.69
N SER A 150 13.28 -21.57 6.16
CA SER A 150 12.10 -22.26 6.69
C SER A 150 11.50 -21.55 7.92
N GLU A 151 12.34 -21.13 8.87
CA GLU A 151 11.90 -20.35 10.04
C GLU A 151 11.22 -19.02 9.66
N HIS A 152 11.73 -18.36 8.61
CA HIS A 152 11.13 -17.14 8.10
C HIS A 152 9.81 -17.40 7.37
N LEU A 153 9.75 -18.41 6.50
CA LEU A 153 8.56 -18.78 5.74
C LEU A 153 7.40 -19.27 6.63
N SER A 154 7.72 -19.99 7.70
CA SER A 154 6.74 -20.43 8.70
C SER A 154 6.32 -19.30 9.63
N GLY A 155 7.15 -18.27 9.79
CA GLY A 155 6.94 -17.19 10.75
C GLY A 155 7.41 -17.50 12.16
N ALA A 156 8.05 -18.65 12.37
CA ALA A 156 8.71 -18.98 13.63
C ALA A 156 9.73 -17.91 14.04
N ARG A 157 10.34 -17.25 13.04
CA ARG A 157 11.26 -16.13 13.25
C ARG A 157 10.98 -14.98 12.28
N LYS A 158 11.07 -13.74 12.78
CA LYS A 158 11.06 -12.54 11.95
C LYS A 158 12.46 -12.31 11.35
N PRO A 159 12.60 -12.18 10.00
CA PRO A 159 13.85 -11.78 9.39
C PRO A 159 14.24 -10.36 9.82
N ARG A 160 15.55 -10.12 9.92
CA ARG A 160 16.07 -8.76 10.09
C ARG A 160 15.79 -7.93 8.84
N PRO A 161 15.71 -6.58 8.94
CA PRO A 161 15.48 -5.71 7.77
C PRO A 161 16.50 -5.91 6.63
N GLU A 162 17.76 -6.21 6.96
CA GLU A 162 18.80 -6.57 5.98
C GLU A 162 18.47 -7.86 5.22
N MET A 163 17.90 -8.86 5.89
CA MET A 163 17.51 -10.12 5.27
C MET A 163 16.27 -9.97 4.39
N LEU A 164 15.30 -9.14 4.80
CA LEU A 164 14.14 -8.83 3.96
C LEU A 164 14.56 -8.23 2.61
N ARG A 165 15.52 -7.30 2.61
CA ARG A 165 16.07 -6.73 1.38
C ARG A 165 16.74 -7.79 0.50
N ARG A 166 17.49 -8.71 1.09
CA ARG A 166 18.09 -9.82 0.31
C ARG A 166 17.02 -10.72 -0.33
N TYR A 167 15.91 -10.98 0.36
CA TYR A 167 14.79 -11.71 -0.25
C TYR A 167 14.18 -10.91 -1.40
N GLU A 168 13.94 -9.61 -1.20
CA GLU A 168 13.39 -8.74 -2.24
C GLU A 168 14.29 -8.73 -3.48
N ASP A 169 15.59 -8.53 -3.30
CA ASP A 169 16.58 -8.56 -4.39
C ASP A 169 16.62 -9.92 -5.10
N ALA A 170 16.67 -11.02 -4.33
CA ALA A 170 16.77 -12.37 -4.89
C ALA A 170 15.50 -12.83 -5.63
N LEU A 171 14.35 -12.29 -5.24
CA LEU A 171 13.03 -12.60 -5.82
C LEU A 171 12.57 -11.54 -6.84
N GLY A 172 13.37 -10.50 -7.09
CA GLY A 172 13.03 -9.43 -8.04
C GLY A 172 11.85 -8.55 -7.60
N LEU A 173 11.65 -8.39 -6.29
CA LEU A 173 10.60 -7.57 -5.71
C LEU A 173 11.06 -6.12 -5.54
N ALA A 174 10.11 -5.19 -5.55
CA ALA A 174 10.40 -3.81 -5.17
C ALA A 174 10.83 -3.72 -3.69
N PRO A 175 11.72 -2.78 -3.33
CA PRO A 175 12.11 -2.56 -1.94
C PRO A 175 10.90 -2.33 -1.02
N GLY A 176 10.83 -3.06 0.10
CA GLY A 176 9.73 -2.98 1.05
C GLY A 176 8.48 -3.79 0.67
N ALA A 177 8.48 -4.54 -0.43
CA ALA A 177 7.35 -5.40 -0.81
C ALA A 177 7.01 -6.47 0.25
N LEU A 178 7.97 -6.86 1.09
CA LEU A 178 7.78 -7.86 2.15
C LEU A 178 7.38 -7.27 3.51
N LEU A 179 7.20 -5.94 3.59
CA LEU A 179 6.80 -5.21 4.81
C LEU A 179 5.32 -4.81 4.83
#